data_AF-A0A423PVD2-F1
#
_entry.id   AF-A0A423PVD2-F1
#
_cell.length_a   1.000
_cell.length_b   1.000
_cell.length_c   1.000
_cell.angle_alpha   90.00
_cell.angle_beta   90.00
_cell.angle_gamma   90.00
#
_symmetry.space_group_name_H-M   'P 1'
#
loop_
_entity.id
_entity.type
_entity.pdbx_description
1 polymer ?
#
loop_
_entity_poly.entity_id
_entity_poly.type
_entity_poly.pdbx_seq_one_letter_code
_entity_poly.pdbx_strand_id
1 'polypeptide(L)' 'MSGGDIDTSDIPEVADWSSAERGRFYRPGSTENAPLYLDSDVTAFLRERAAALGIPLGDLANEMLEKDIELIRSVDFK' A
#
# COMPACT_ATOMS: atom_id res chain seq x y z
N MET A 1 -12.57 -7.72 -23.51
CA MET A 1 -12.22 -6.29 -23.52
C MET A 1 -11.17 -6.09 -24.60
N SER A 2 -11.58 -5.69 -25.80
CA SER A 2 -10.64 -5.26 -26.84
C SER A 2 -10.18 -3.84 -26.53
N GLY A 3 -8.91 -3.51 -26.75
CA GLY A 3 -8.32 -2.21 -26.41
C GLY A 3 -8.85 -0.97 -27.15
N GLY A 4 -10.01 -1.07 -27.83
CA GLY A 4 -10.64 0.04 -28.55
C GLY A 4 -11.58 0.92 -27.72
N ASP A 5 -11.86 0.53 -26.47
CA ASP A 5 -12.82 1.25 -25.61
C ASP A 5 -12.13 2.30 -24.69
N ILE A 6 -10.82 2.49 -24.80
CA ILE A 6 -10.06 3.44 -23.97
C ILE A 6 -9.87 4.73 -24.77
N ASP A 7 -10.58 5.79 -24.36
CA ASP A 7 -10.35 7.15 -24.84
C ASP A 7 -9.01 7.66 -24.30
N THR A 8 -8.14 8.09 -25.21
CA THR A 8 -6.79 8.64 -24.91
C THR A 8 -6.61 10.04 -25.48
N SER A 9 -7.70 10.67 -25.95
CA SER A 9 -7.68 11.95 -26.63
C SER A 9 -7.13 13.12 -25.79
N ASP A 10 -7.12 12.97 -24.47
CA ASP A 10 -6.59 13.92 -23.49
C ASP A 10 -5.13 13.65 -23.08
N ILE A 11 -4.56 12.50 -23.47
CA ILE A 11 -3.19 12.13 -23.17
C ILE A 11 -2.28 12.67 -24.29
N PRO A 12 -1.36 13.60 -24.01
CA PRO A 12 -0.41 14.06 -25.02
C PRO A 12 0.50 12.90 -25.46
N GLU A 13 0.72 12.75 -26.78
CA GLU A 13 1.70 11.79 -27.29
C GLU A 13 3.10 12.16 -26.80
N VAL A 14 3.67 11.33 -25.91
CA VAL A 14 5.06 11.50 -25.47
C VAL A 14 5.98 10.91 -26.53
N ALA A 15 6.57 11.79 -27.34
CA ALA A 15 7.46 11.40 -28.44
C ALA A 15 8.95 11.32 -28.04
N ASP A 16 9.37 12.05 -27.00
CA ASP A 16 10.76 12.08 -26.55
C ASP A 16 11.02 11.05 -25.43
N TRP A 17 11.72 9.98 -25.80
CA TRP A 17 12.14 8.90 -24.91
C TRP A 17 13.64 8.94 -24.59
N SER A 18 14.34 10.04 -24.90
CA SER A 18 15.80 10.13 -24.76
C SER A 18 16.32 9.90 -23.33
N SER A 19 15.49 10.17 -22.30
CA SER A 19 15.81 9.92 -20.89
C SER A 19 15.27 8.58 -20.35
N ALA A 20 14.70 7.74 -21.20
CA ALA A 20 14.12 6.47 -20.78
C ALA A 20 15.21 5.45 -20.44
N GLU A 21 15.16 4.93 -19.22
CA GLU A 21 16.12 3.94 -18.72
C GLU A 21 15.45 2.58 -18.51
N ARG A 22 15.96 1.56 -19.19
CA ARG A 22 15.50 0.18 -18.99
C ARG A 22 15.75 -0.24 -17.55
N GLY A 23 14.70 -0.66 -16.86
CA GLY A 23 14.80 -1.20 -15.50
C GLY A 23 14.85 -0.16 -14.39
N ARG A 24 14.58 1.13 -14.66
CA ARG A 24 14.54 2.19 -13.62
C ARG A 24 13.63 1.86 -12.43
N PHE A 25 12.52 1.15 -12.67
CA PHE A 25 11.59 0.69 -11.63
C PHE A 25 11.75 -0.79 -11.26
N TYR A 26 12.66 -1.51 -11.90
CA TYR A 26 12.90 -2.92 -11.58
C TYR A 26 13.65 -3.02 -10.26
N ARG A 27 13.07 -3.73 -9.30
CA ARG A 27 13.67 -3.99 -7.99
C ARG A 27 13.79 -5.50 -7.80
N PRO A 28 14.96 -6.11 -8.05
CA PRO A 28 15.14 -7.54 -7.84
C PRO A 28 14.98 -7.86 -6.35
N GLY A 29 14.09 -8.80 -6.02
CA GLY A 29 13.81 -9.17 -4.63
C GLY A 29 12.99 -8.14 -3.85
N SER A 30 12.30 -7.19 -4.51
CA SER A 30 11.34 -6.35 -3.79
C SER A 30 10.24 -7.23 -3.20
N THR A 31 10.07 -7.16 -1.89
CA THR A 31 8.81 -7.52 -1.26
C THR A 31 7.76 -6.53 -1.76
N GLU A 32 6.78 -7.04 -2.51
CA GLU A 32 5.58 -6.31 -2.86
C GLU A 32 4.91 -5.84 -1.56
N ASN A 33 5.06 -4.56 -1.22
CA ASN A 33 4.30 -3.98 -0.13
C ASN A 33 2.86 -3.89 -0.63
N ALA A 34 2.01 -4.81 -0.20
CA ALA A 34 0.60 -4.75 -0.52
C ALA A 34 0.00 -3.48 0.10
N PRO A 35 -0.52 -2.53 -0.71
CA PRO A 35 -1.19 -1.37 -0.15
C PRO A 35 -2.48 -1.83 0.54
N LEU A 36 -2.53 -1.65 1.87
CA LEU A 36 -3.73 -1.86 2.67
C LEU A 36 -4.45 -0.54 2.84
N TYR A 37 -5.64 -0.44 2.27
CA TYR A 37 -6.55 0.68 2.52
C TYR A 37 -7.40 0.38 3.73
N LEU A 38 -7.44 1.33 4.66
CA LEU A 38 -8.27 1.27 5.85
C LEU A 38 -9.48 2.18 5.67
N ASP A 39 -10.58 1.83 6.31
CA ASP A 39 -11.74 2.71 6.40
C ASP A 39 -11.35 4.04 7.08
N SER A 40 -12.13 5.08 6.79
CA SER A 40 -11.79 6.46 7.18
C SER A 40 -11.80 6.66 8.69
N ASP A 41 -12.71 6.01 9.40
CA ASP A 41 -12.80 6.00 10.86
C ASP A 41 -11.64 5.26 11.51
N VAL A 42 -11.29 4.07 11.00
CA VAL A 42 -10.11 3.29 11.44
C VAL A 42 -8.83 4.11 11.25
N THR A 43 -8.69 4.73 10.08
CA THR A 43 -7.54 5.59 9.77
C THR A 43 -7.44 6.77 10.73
N ALA A 44 -8.56 7.43 11.04
CA ALA A 44 -8.59 8.56 11.97
C ALA A 44 -8.15 8.14 13.38
N PHE A 45 -8.69 7.04 13.89
CA PHE A 45 -8.35 6.49 15.19
C PHE A 45 -6.86 6.15 15.31
N LEU A 46 -6.32 5.39 14.34
CA LEU A 46 -4.92 4.99 14.38
C LEU A 46 -3.97 6.19 14.27
N ARG A 47 -4.32 7.21 13.48
CA ARG A 47 -3.52 8.44 13.37
C ARG A 47 -3.47 9.21 14.68
N GLU A 48 -4.60 9.40 15.35
CA GLU A 48 -4.66 10.07 16.64
C GLU A 48 -3.80 9.33 17.68
N ARG A 49 -3.93 7.99 17.71
CA ARG A 49 -3.19 7.16 18.65
C ARG A 49 -1.68 7.15 18.37
N ALA A 50 -1.29 7.02 17.10
CA ALA A 50 0.12 7.05 16.69
C ALA A 50 0.77 8.40 17.04
N ALA A 51 0.06 9.50 16.81
CA ALA A 51 0.51 10.84 17.19
C ALA A 51 0.68 10.99 18.71
N ALA A 52 -0.28 10.49 19.51
CA ALA A 52 -0.18 10.50 20.96
C ALA A 52 1.00 9.67 21.50
N LEU A 53 1.37 8.61 20.79
CA LEU A 53 2.51 7.73 21.13
C LEU A 53 3.84 8.22 20.53
N GLY A 54 3.82 9.17 19.60
CA GLY A 54 5.01 9.67 18.91
C GLY A 54 5.65 8.66 17.96
N ILE A 55 4.87 7.71 17.42
CA ILE A 55 5.35 6.66 16.51
C ILE A 55 4.70 6.78 15.12
N PRO A 56 5.32 6.23 14.05
CA PRO A 56 4.70 6.16 12.74
C PRO A 56 3.40 5.35 12.73
N LEU A 57 2.43 5.78 11.91
CA LEU A 57 1.14 5.10 11.74
C LEU A 57 1.31 3.62 11.34
N GLY A 58 2.23 3.35 10.42
CA GLY A 58 2.50 1.99 9.95
C GLY A 58 3.03 1.08 11.07
N ASP A 59 3.86 1.61 11.95
CA ASP A 59 4.43 0.85 13.07
C ASP A 59 3.33 0.48 14.08
N LEU A 60 2.47 1.45 14.44
CA LEU A 60 1.32 1.18 15.31
C LEU A 60 0.36 0.16 14.68
N ALA A 61 0.04 0.33 13.39
CA ALA A 61 -0.88 -0.56 12.69
C ALA A 61 -0.34 -1.99 12.64
N ASN A 62 0.94 -2.17 12.32
CA ASN A 62 1.58 -3.49 12.34
C ASN A 62 1.58 -4.10 13.74
N GLU A 63 1.97 -3.35 14.78
CA GLU A 63 1.99 -3.86 16.15
C GLU A 63 0.60 -4.33 16.61
N MET A 64 -0.45 -3.58 16.27
CA MET A 64 -1.83 -3.96 16.60
C MET A 64 -2.26 -5.21 15.83
N LEU A 65 -2.01 -5.27 14.52
CA LEU A 65 -2.36 -6.42 13.68
C LEU A 65 -1.60 -7.69 14.09
N GLU A 66 -0.33 -7.58 14.47
CA GLU A 66 0.47 -8.72 14.96
C GLU A 66 -0.13 -9.32 16.24
N LYS A 67 -0.57 -8.49 17.18
CA LYS A 67 -1.26 -8.94 18.40
C LYS A 67 -2.61 -9.59 18.09
N ASP A 68 -3.38 -9.02 17.17
CA ASP A 68 -4.65 -9.61 16.74
C ASP A 68 -4.43 -10.99 16.08
N ILE A 69 -3.39 -11.13 15.25
CA ILE A 69 -2.98 -12.40 14.64
C ILE A 69 -2.59 -13.42 15.71
N GLU A 70 -1.82 -13.02 16.73
CA GLU A 70 -1.46 -13.88 17.85
C GLU A 70 -2.70 -14.36 18.61
N LEU A 71 -3.63 -13.45 18.91
CA LEU A 71 -4.89 -13.78 19.57
C LEU A 71 -5.72 -14.77 18.74
N ILE A 72 -5.87 -14.55 17.43
CA ILE A 72 -6.57 -15.48 16.53
C ILE A 72 -5.92 -16.87 16.58
N ARG A 73 -4.59 -16.93 16.44
CA ARG A 73 -3.84 -18.20 16.50
C ARG A 73 -4.00 -18.91 17.85
N SER A 74 -4.13 -18.16 18.95
CA SER A 74 -4.32 -18.74 20.28
C SER A 74 -5.70 -19.37 20.47
N VAL A 75 -6.72 -18.86 19.77
CA VAL A 75 -8.11 -19.36 19.82
C VAL A 75 -8.35 -20.51 18.83
N ASP A 76 -7.58 -20.56 17.73
CA ASP A 76 -7.69 -21.59 16.68
C ASP A 76 -7.07 -22.95 17.05
N PHE A 77 -6.64 -23.18 18.29
CA PHE A 77 -6.35 -24.53 18.79
C PHE A 77 -7.65 -25.30 19.00
N LYS A 78 -8.14 -25.91 17.92
CA LYS A 78 -9.15 -26.97 17.93
C LYS A 78 -8.63 -28.23 17.24
#